data_AF-A0AAU9L086-F1
#
_entry.id   AF-A0AAU9L086-F1
#
_cell.length_a   1.000
_cell.length_b   1.000
_cell.length_c   1.000
_cell.angle_alpha   90.00
_cell.angle_beta   90.00
_cell.angle_gamma   90.00
#
_symmetry.space_group_name_H-M   'P 1'
#
loop_
_entity.id
_entity.type
_entity.pdbx_description
1 polymer ?
#
loop_
_entity_poly.entity_id
_entity_poly.type
_entity_poly.pdbx_seq_one_letter_code
_entity_poly.pdbx_strand_id
1 'polypeptide(L)'
;MFYLTVWVNWAEGKARFFLFSDHIMSDGESGQIFVNDTLEDVALLSIEAVKPVREFPLRPSLYDMWSAGPWWLKPLARTMLKFIVGPAYVKFVKVFQPLLTSREDQKDFGSPFVQNSTTLMSQAGDPTNMRDTLRKCKEEGVTLGGALIPMLMLAFYHASNFERKLKGIDNKTDDDVFRFVADVCYNMRQRVPEPAEERQVGLYVSNFPLVWLATEGVNMKSVKFWDLARTSKIQMEARENKPLEMAMPSFFIEKKFSTKHNVDKASW
;
A
#
# COMPACT_ATOMS: atom_id res chain seq x y z
N MET A 1 5.65 13.49 -11.94
CA MET A 1 5.81 13.54 -13.41
C MET A 1 5.88 12.11 -13.94
N PHE A 2 5.28 11.80 -15.10
CA PHE A 2 5.47 10.51 -15.77
C PHE A 2 6.63 10.62 -16.76
N TYR A 3 7.42 9.57 -16.85
CA TYR A 3 8.55 9.47 -17.77
C TYR A 3 8.52 8.11 -18.46
N LEU A 4 8.26 8.10 -19.76
CA LEU A 4 8.23 6.91 -20.59
C LEU A 4 9.51 6.82 -21.41
N THR A 5 10.23 5.71 -21.28
CA THR A 5 11.37 5.37 -22.14
C THR A 5 11.04 4.13 -22.95
N VAL A 6 11.28 4.19 -24.26
CA VAL A 6 11.09 3.05 -25.16
C VAL A 6 12.46 2.56 -25.61
N TRP A 7 12.72 1.27 -25.40
CA TRP A 7 13.91 0.59 -25.90
C TRP A 7 13.52 -0.39 -27.00
N VAL A 8 14.06 -0.22 -28.19
CA VAL A 8 13.75 -1.07 -29.34
C VAL A 8 14.93 -1.99 -29.64
N ASN A 9 14.66 -3.29 -29.61
CA ASN A 9 15.55 -4.33 -30.12
C ASN A 9 15.10 -4.74 -31.52
N TRP A 10 15.73 -4.12 -32.53
CA TRP A 10 15.44 -4.40 -33.93
C TRP A 10 15.75 -5.85 -34.33
N ALA A 11 16.79 -6.45 -33.76
CA ALA A 11 17.20 -7.81 -34.09
C ALA A 11 16.16 -8.86 -33.67
N GLU A 12 15.47 -8.62 -32.55
CA GLU A 12 14.39 -9.50 -32.06
C GLU A 12 12.98 -9.02 -32.47
N GLY A 13 12.88 -7.88 -33.15
CA GLY A 13 11.58 -7.25 -33.46
C GLY A 13 10.77 -6.90 -32.21
N LYS A 14 11.43 -6.51 -31.11
CA LYS A 14 10.77 -6.23 -29.83
C LYS A 14 10.96 -4.78 -29.39
N ALA A 15 9.93 -4.20 -28.78
CA ALA A 15 10.02 -2.94 -28.05
C ALA A 15 9.72 -3.19 -26.57
N ARG A 16 10.47 -2.52 -25.68
CA ARG A 16 10.26 -2.52 -24.23
C ARG A 16 9.91 -1.11 -23.79
N PHE A 17 8.82 -0.98 -23.05
CA PHE A 17 8.32 0.28 -22.52
C PHE A 17 8.63 0.34 -21.02
N PHE A 18 9.33 1.38 -20.60
CA PHE A 18 9.66 1.63 -19.20
C PHE A 18 8.96 2.91 -18.75
N LEU A 19 7.97 2.76 -17.87
CA LEU A 19 7.25 3.89 -17.28
C LEU A 19 7.76 4.14 -15.86
N PHE A 20 8.22 5.36 -15.63
CA PHE A 20 8.61 5.86 -14.32
C PHE A 20 7.66 6.98 -13.91
N SER A 21 7.38 7.08 -12.62
CA SER A 21 6.58 8.17 -12.09
C SER A 21 6.91 8.45 -10.64
N ASP A 22 6.89 9.74 -10.26
CA ASP A 22 6.92 10.11 -8.84
C ASP A 22 5.66 9.58 -8.15
N HIS A 23 5.83 8.88 -7.02
CA HIS A 23 4.71 8.25 -6.32
C HIS A 23 3.67 9.28 -5.81
N ILE A 24 4.07 10.54 -5.60
CA ILE A 24 3.14 11.61 -5.24
C ILE A 24 2.11 11.93 -6.35
N MET A 25 2.43 11.62 -7.60
CA MET A 25 1.58 11.88 -8.77
C MET A 25 0.89 10.62 -9.31
N SER A 26 1.25 9.43 -8.81
CA SER A 26 0.83 8.16 -9.39
C SER A 26 0.83 7.05 -8.35
N ASP A 27 -0.26 6.30 -8.30
CA ASP A 27 -0.34 5.00 -7.65
C ASP A 27 -0.32 3.86 -8.69
N GLY A 28 -0.40 2.61 -8.22
CA GLY A 28 -0.35 1.45 -9.11
C GLY A 28 -1.47 1.43 -10.16
N GLU A 29 -2.65 1.96 -9.86
CA GLU A 29 -3.75 2.04 -10.82
C GLU A 29 -3.53 3.17 -11.82
N SER A 30 -3.03 4.33 -11.38
CA SER A 30 -2.65 5.45 -12.24
C SER A 30 -1.62 5.04 -13.29
N GLY A 31 -0.61 4.25 -12.90
CA GLY A 31 0.35 3.69 -13.84
C GLY A 31 -0.30 2.80 -14.91
N GLN A 32 -1.27 1.96 -14.53
CA GLN A 32 -2.00 1.12 -15.47
C GLN A 32 -2.86 1.92 -16.43
N ILE A 33 -3.57 2.95 -15.95
CA ILE A 33 -4.38 3.86 -16.79
C ILE A 33 -3.47 4.52 -17.83
N PHE A 34 -2.37 5.13 -17.39
CA PHE A 34 -1.43 5.81 -18.29
C PHE A 34 -0.88 4.88 -19.38
N VAL A 35 -0.47 3.66 -19.02
CA VAL A 35 0.03 2.66 -19.99
C VAL A 35 -1.06 2.27 -20.98
N ASN A 36 -2.27 1.98 -20.51
CA ASN A 36 -3.37 1.56 -21.38
C ASN A 36 -3.76 2.65 -22.37
N ASP A 37 -3.93 3.89 -21.90
CA ASP A 37 -4.31 5.03 -22.75
C ASP A 37 -3.21 5.31 -23.79
N THR A 38 -1.94 5.28 -23.37
CA THR A 38 -0.80 5.46 -24.29
C THR A 38 -0.76 4.37 -25.36
N LEU A 39 -0.97 3.10 -24.99
CA LEU A 39 -0.96 1.99 -25.94
C LEU A 39 -2.16 2.04 -26.89
N GLU A 40 -3.34 2.44 -26.41
CA GLU A 40 -4.52 2.65 -27.26
C GLU A 40 -4.24 3.75 -28.30
N ASP A 41 -3.74 4.90 -27.86
CA ASP A 41 -3.44 6.03 -28.75
C ASP A 41 -2.37 5.67 -29.79
N VAL A 42 -1.29 4.99 -29.38
CA VAL A 42 -0.25 4.51 -30.30
C VAL A 42 -0.84 3.52 -31.31
N ALA A 43 -1.71 2.60 -30.87
CA ALA A 43 -2.36 1.67 -31.76
C ALA A 43 -3.25 2.38 -32.79
N LEU A 44 -4.04 3.38 -32.37
CA LEU A 44 -4.90 4.18 -33.25
C LEU A 44 -4.09 5.01 -34.25
N LEU A 45 -3.01 5.65 -33.80
CA LEU A 45 -2.10 6.41 -34.66
C LEU A 45 -1.44 5.51 -35.71
N SER A 46 -1.13 4.26 -35.38
CA SER A 46 -0.46 3.34 -36.32
C SER A 46 -1.34 2.92 -37.51
N ILE A 47 -2.67 3.05 -37.39
CA ILE A 47 -3.65 2.77 -38.44
C ILE A 47 -4.32 4.03 -38.99
N GLU A 48 -3.76 5.22 -38.68
CA GLU A 48 -4.29 6.53 -39.09
C GLU A 48 -5.75 6.78 -38.65
N ALA A 49 -6.25 6.03 -37.66
CA ALA A 49 -7.61 6.13 -37.15
C ALA A 49 -7.68 7.13 -35.99
N VAL A 50 -7.32 8.39 -36.26
CA VAL A 50 -7.28 9.45 -35.24
C VAL A 50 -8.68 9.65 -34.65
N LYS A 51 -8.85 9.24 -33.39
CA LYS A 51 -10.02 9.61 -32.59
C LYS A 51 -9.77 10.96 -31.92
N PRO A 52 -10.78 11.81 -31.76
CA PRO A 52 -10.65 12.99 -30.91
C PRO A 52 -10.32 12.54 -29.47
N VAL A 53 -9.22 13.07 -28.92
CA VAL A 53 -8.81 12.81 -27.54
C VAL A 53 -9.85 13.44 -26.62
N ARG A 54 -10.46 12.63 -25.77
CA ARG A 54 -11.37 13.11 -24.72
C ARG A 54 -10.56 13.37 -23.46
N GLU A 55 -10.23 14.63 -23.24
CA GLU A 55 -9.56 15.05 -22.01
C GLU A 55 -10.56 15.14 -20.85
N PHE A 56 -10.20 14.55 -19.72
CA PHE A 56 -10.93 14.70 -18.46
C PHE A 56 -10.29 15.80 -17.61
N PRO A 57 -11.08 16.50 -16.77
CA PRO A 57 -10.53 17.54 -15.92
C PRO A 57 -9.54 16.96 -14.92
N LEU A 58 -8.49 17.73 -14.59
CA LEU A 58 -7.62 17.39 -13.48
C LEU A 58 -8.44 17.37 -12.19
N ARG A 59 -8.45 16.23 -11.51
CA ARG A 59 -9.22 16.05 -10.27
C ARG A 59 -8.42 16.49 -9.05
N PRO A 60 -9.10 16.95 -7.99
CA PRO A 60 -8.45 17.33 -6.74
C PRO A 60 -7.69 16.15 -6.13
N SER A 61 -6.73 16.45 -5.24
CA SER A 61 -6.04 15.41 -4.49
C SER A 61 -7.02 14.57 -3.65
N LEU A 62 -6.64 13.34 -3.28
CA LEU A 62 -7.45 12.52 -2.36
C LEU A 62 -7.83 13.28 -1.07
N TYR A 63 -6.89 14.09 -0.56
CA TYR A 63 -7.12 14.95 0.59
C TYR A 63 -8.23 15.98 0.35
N ASP A 64 -8.21 16.64 -0.81
CA ASP A 64 -9.19 17.66 -1.19
C ASP A 64 -10.58 17.05 -1.45
N MET A 65 -10.63 15.86 -2.06
CA MET A 65 -11.88 15.13 -2.27
C MET A 65 -12.58 14.76 -0.94
N TRP A 66 -11.81 14.36 0.07
CA TRP A 66 -12.34 14.14 1.42
C TRP A 66 -12.73 15.43 2.14
N SER A 67 -11.99 16.48 1.85
CA SER A 67 -12.14 17.82 2.41
C SER A 67 -13.32 18.60 1.86
N ALA A 68 -13.83 18.22 0.69
CA ALA A 68 -15.05 18.74 0.07
C ALA A 68 -16.33 18.22 0.78
N GLY A 69 -16.19 17.25 1.69
CA GLY A 69 -17.27 16.77 2.54
C GLY A 69 -17.76 17.81 3.57
N PRO A 70 -18.62 17.41 4.52
CA PRO A 70 -19.23 18.32 5.47
C PRO A 70 -18.19 19.18 6.21
N TRP A 71 -18.47 20.48 6.36
CA TRP A 71 -17.54 21.47 6.92
C TRP A 71 -16.97 21.10 8.30
N TRP A 72 -17.68 20.27 9.08
CA TRP A 72 -17.29 19.79 10.40
C TRP A 72 -16.31 18.61 10.39
N LEU A 73 -16.11 17.95 9.25
CA LEU A 73 -15.27 16.75 9.14
C LEU A 73 -13.79 17.07 9.39
N LYS A 74 -13.30 18.18 8.81
CA LYS A 74 -11.93 18.67 9.00
C LYS A 74 -11.60 18.98 10.46
N PRO A 75 -12.37 19.83 11.19
CA PRO A 75 -12.06 20.13 12.59
C PRO A 75 -12.20 18.89 13.49
N LEU A 76 -13.14 17.98 13.22
CA LEU A 76 -13.27 16.72 13.96
C LEU A 76 -12.05 15.81 13.74
N ALA A 77 -11.68 15.58 12.48
CA ALA A 77 -10.50 14.78 12.12
C ALA A 77 -9.24 15.36 12.77
N ARG A 78 -9.01 16.67 12.67
CA ARG A 78 -7.88 17.36 13.33
C ARG A 78 -7.88 17.22 14.85
N THR A 79 -9.06 17.23 15.48
CA THR A 79 -9.22 17.05 16.93
C THR A 79 -8.89 15.62 17.34
N MET A 80 -9.48 14.62 16.68
CA MET A 80 -9.15 13.20 16.90
C MET A 80 -7.65 12.93 16.67
N LEU A 81 -7.05 13.54 15.64
CA LEU A 81 -5.64 13.45 15.32
C LEU A 81 -4.74 13.93 16.46
N LYS A 82 -5.10 15.07 17.08
CA LYS A 82 -4.32 15.70 18.17
C LYS A 82 -4.37 14.86 19.44
N PHE A 83 -5.53 14.34 19.81
CA PHE A 83 -5.73 13.73 21.12
C PHE A 83 -5.50 12.21 21.15
N ILE A 84 -5.75 11.50 20.05
CA ILE A 84 -5.73 10.03 20.06
C ILE A 84 -4.52 9.49 19.31
N VAL A 85 -4.31 9.94 18.08
CA VAL A 85 -3.41 9.21 17.18
C VAL A 85 -1.97 9.75 17.16
N GLY A 86 -1.77 11.06 17.34
CA GLY A 86 -0.41 11.64 17.41
C GLY A 86 0.50 10.99 18.47
N PRO A 87 0.07 10.91 19.74
CA PRO A 87 0.82 10.22 20.78
C PRO A 87 0.96 8.71 20.55
N ALA A 88 -0.09 8.05 20.02
CA ALA A 88 -0.08 6.63 19.71
C ALA A 88 0.92 6.29 18.59
N TYR A 89 0.98 7.08 17.52
CA TYR A 89 1.92 6.91 16.42
C TYR A 89 3.37 7.09 16.86
N VAL A 90 3.67 8.13 17.64
CA VAL A 90 5.04 8.34 18.17
C VAL A 90 5.45 7.20 19.10
N LYS A 91 4.53 6.71 19.94
CA LYS A 91 4.78 5.53 20.79
C LYS A 91 5.01 4.28 19.94
N PHE A 92 4.23 4.09 18.88
CA PHE A 92 4.34 2.96 17.96
C PHE A 92 5.70 2.93 17.24
N VAL A 93 6.11 4.05 16.62
CA VAL A 93 7.40 4.14 15.91
C VAL A 93 8.58 3.96 16.86
N LYS A 94 8.50 4.47 18.09
CA LYS A 94 9.58 4.32 19.10
C LYS A 94 9.77 2.88 19.59
N VAL A 95 8.75 2.03 19.48
CA VAL A 95 8.78 0.64 19.94
C VAL A 95 8.83 -0.32 18.75
N PHE A 96 8.97 0.20 17.52
CA PHE A 96 9.11 -0.63 16.33
C PHE A 96 10.39 -1.46 16.45
N GLN A 97 10.21 -2.78 16.51
CA GLN A 97 11.29 -3.74 16.39
C GLN A 97 11.10 -4.50 15.08
N PRO A 98 12.09 -4.44 14.16
CA PRO A 98 11.99 -5.17 12.92
C PRO A 98 11.97 -6.66 13.24
N LEU A 99 11.04 -7.39 12.61
CA LEU A 99 10.86 -8.82 12.85
C LEU A 99 12.07 -9.64 12.38
N LEU A 100 12.71 -9.19 11.30
CA LEU A 100 13.93 -9.75 10.75
C LEU A 100 15.04 -8.73 10.92
N THR A 101 16.28 -9.19 11.10
CA THR A 101 17.41 -8.25 11.13
C THR A 101 17.53 -7.53 9.80
N SER A 102 17.69 -6.21 9.87
CA SER A 102 17.99 -5.38 8.70
C SER A 102 19.27 -5.85 8.02
N ARG A 103 19.34 -5.75 6.69
CA ARG A 103 20.60 -6.00 5.98
C ARG A 103 21.67 -5.01 6.44
N GLU A 104 22.94 -5.38 6.34
CA GLU A 104 24.06 -4.52 6.71
C GLU A 104 24.09 -3.21 5.91
N ASP A 105 23.60 -3.22 4.68
CA ASP A 105 23.50 -2.07 3.79
C ASP A 105 22.22 -1.25 3.98
N GLN A 106 21.31 -1.67 4.86
CA GLN A 106 20.03 -1.02 5.09
C GLN A 106 20.13 0.09 6.15
N LYS A 107 20.34 1.33 5.70
CA LYS A 107 20.60 2.52 6.52
C LYS A 107 19.38 3.41 6.76
N ASP A 108 18.27 3.15 6.08
CA ASP A 108 17.01 3.93 6.12
C ASP A 108 16.24 3.80 7.45
N PHE A 109 16.59 2.84 8.30
CA PHE A 109 16.09 2.76 9.67
C PHE A 109 16.82 3.67 10.67
N GLY A 110 17.91 4.31 10.25
CA GLY A 110 18.72 5.21 11.08
C GLY A 110 18.28 6.67 11.03
N SER A 111 18.77 7.46 11.98
CA SER A 111 18.71 8.93 11.95
C SER A 111 20.14 9.47 11.95
N PRO A 112 20.57 10.28 10.96
CA PRO A 112 19.77 10.84 9.85
C PRO A 112 19.39 9.79 8.80
N PHE A 113 18.34 10.08 8.02
CA PHE A 113 17.92 9.23 6.90
C PHE A 113 19.01 9.18 5.84
N VAL A 114 19.46 7.98 5.49
CA VAL A 114 20.40 7.73 4.40
C VAL A 114 19.70 6.87 3.37
N GLN A 115 19.72 7.32 2.12
CA GLN A 115 19.11 6.59 1.01
C GLN A 115 19.84 5.25 0.78
N ASN A 116 19.07 4.17 0.69
CA ASN A 116 19.57 2.85 0.32
C ASN A 116 19.50 2.63 -1.20
N SER A 117 20.36 1.76 -1.71
CA SER A 117 20.11 1.11 -2.99
C SER A 117 18.90 0.18 -2.86
N THR A 118 18.08 0.13 -3.91
CA THR A 118 16.93 -0.78 -3.98
C THR A 118 17.21 -1.86 -5.01
N THR A 119 16.92 -3.10 -4.66
CA THR A 119 16.95 -4.23 -5.59
C THR A 119 15.55 -4.85 -5.65
N LEU A 120 15.12 -5.23 -6.85
CA LEU A 120 13.87 -5.94 -7.06
C LEU A 120 14.20 -7.36 -7.50
N MET A 121 13.79 -8.33 -6.69
CA MET A 121 13.74 -9.73 -7.11
C MET A 121 12.31 -10.06 -7.48
N SER A 122 12.11 -10.50 -8.72
CA SER A 122 10.81 -10.91 -9.22
C SER A 122 10.88 -12.35 -9.72
N GLN A 123 9.84 -13.11 -9.43
CA GLN A 123 9.64 -14.45 -9.97
C GLN A 123 8.26 -14.48 -10.60
N ALA A 124 8.21 -14.86 -11.88
CA ALA A 124 6.93 -15.08 -12.54
C ALA A 124 6.23 -16.28 -11.87
N GLY A 125 4.97 -16.08 -11.50
CA GLY A 125 4.11 -17.18 -11.09
C GLY A 125 3.73 -18.04 -12.29
N ASP A 126 3.36 -19.29 -12.04
CA ASP A 126 2.80 -20.17 -13.06
C ASP A 126 1.30 -19.84 -13.28
N PRO A 127 0.83 -19.64 -14.53
CA PRO A 127 -0.56 -19.30 -14.82
C PRO A 127 -1.58 -20.34 -14.33
N THR A 128 -1.23 -21.62 -14.39
CA THR A 128 -2.07 -22.72 -13.89
C THR A 128 -2.17 -22.63 -12.37
N ASN A 129 -1.05 -22.41 -11.68
CA ASN A 129 -1.04 -22.23 -10.23
C ASN A 129 -1.87 -21.01 -9.81
N MET A 130 -1.80 -19.89 -10.53
CA MET A 130 -2.61 -18.70 -10.24
C MET A 130 -4.10 -19.01 -10.42
N ARG A 131 -4.49 -19.62 -11.54
CA ARG A 131 -5.88 -20.01 -11.80
C ARG A 131 -6.42 -20.95 -10.72
N ASP A 132 -5.64 -21.95 -10.34
CA ASP A 132 -6.03 -22.95 -9.35
C ASP A 132 -6.09 -22.34 -7.95
N THR A 133 -5.20 -21.40 -7.63
CA THR A 133 -5.25 -20.61 -6.39
C THR A 133 -6.52 -19.76 -6.32
N LEU A 134 -6.87 -19.05 -7.41
CA LEU A 134 -8.10 -18.25 -7.49
C LEU A 134 -9.35 -19.12 -7.36
N ARG A 135 -9.36 -20.29 -8.02
CA ARG A 135 -10.44 -21.28 -7.86
C ARG A 135 -10.56 -21.72 -6.40
N LYS A 136 -9.44 -22.05 -5.76
CA LYS A 136 -9.45 -22.49 -4.36
C LYS A 136 -9.90 -21.39 -3.40
N CYS A 137 -9.48 -20.14 -3.63
CA CYS A 137 -9.97 -18.99 -2.86
C CYS A 137 -11.50 -18.88 -2.94
N LYS A 138 -12.07 -19.07 -4.14
CA LYS A 138 -13.52 -19.07 -4.35
C LYS A 138 -14.21 -20.21 -3.61
N GLU A 139 -13.68 -21.44 -3.66
CA GLU A 139 -14.20 -22.59 -2.92
C GLU A 139 -14.21 -22.37 -1.40
N GLU A 140 -13.16 -21.72 -0.87
CA GLU A 140 -13.00 -21.44 0.56
C GLU A 140 -13.74 -20.17 1.02
N GLY A 141 -14.41 -19.48 0.11
CA GLY A 141 -15.15 -18.24 0.38
C GLY A 141 -14.26 -17.03 0.70
N VAL A 142 -13.01 -17.02 0.24
CA VAL A 142 -12.00 -15.97 0.51
C VAL A 142 -11.59 -15.21 -0.75
N THR A 143 -10.97 -14.04 -0.58
CA THR A 143 -10.28 -13.31 -1.67
C THR A 143 -8.81 -13.73 -1.73
N LEU A 144 -8.16 -13.48 -2.87
CA LEU A 144 -6.70 -13.65 -2.97
C LEU A 144 -5.97 -12.80 -1.93
N GLY A 145 -6.43 -11.56 -1.71
CA GLY A 145 -5.90 -10.68 -0.66
C GLY A 145 -6.01 -11.28 0.74
N GLY A 146 -7.15 -11.88 1.08
CA GLY A 146 -7.33 -12.60 2.34
C GLY A 146 -6.39 -13.80 2.50
N ALA A 147 -6.12 -14.54 1.42
CA ALA A 147 -5.18 -15.67 1.41
C ALA A 147 -3.70 -15.24 1.42
N LEU A 148 -3.37 -14.03 0.99
CA LEU A 148 -2.00 -13.51 1.04
C LEU A 148 -1.55 -13.23 2.48
N ILE A 149 -2.44 -12.82 3.38
CA ILE A 149 -2.10 -12.57 4.78
C ILE A 149 -1.51 -13.81 5.47
N PRO A 150 -2.18 -14.98 5.53
CA PRO A 150 -1.60 -16.17 6.13
C PRO A 150 -0.33 -16.65 5.41
N MET A 151 -0.21 -16.43 4.09
CA MET A 151 1.01 -16.73 3.35
C MET A 151 2.20 -15.89 3.83
N LEU A 152 2.02 -14.58 3.97
CA LEU A 152 3.03 -13.67 4.53
C LEU A 152 3.38 -14.07 5.97
N MET A 153 2.37 -14.41 6.78
CA MET A 153 2.59 -14.88 8.15
C MET A 153 3.48 -16.11 8.22
N LEU A 154 3.20 -17.12 7.40
CA LEU A 154 4.01 -18.33 7.35
C LEU A 154 5.44 -18.04 6.90
N ALA A 155 5.63 -17.20 5.88
CA ALA A 155 6.94 -16.82 5.38
C ALA A 155 7.78 -16.10 6.45
N PHE A 156 7.19 -15.11 7.12
CA PHE A 156 7.85 -14.34 8.18
C PHE A 156 8.06 -15.15 9.46
N TYR A 157 7.13 -16.03 9.81
CA TYR A 157 7.29 -16.96 10.92
C TYR A 157 8.45 -17.94 10.65
N HIS A 158 8.53 -18.49 9.44
CA HIS A 158 9.63 -19.36 9.04
C HIS A 158 10.98 -18.62 9.07
N ALA A 159 11.06 -17.46 8.44
CA ALA A 159 12.28 -16.64 8.38
C ALA A 159 12.77 -16.23 9.77
N SER A 160 11.87 -15.72 10.64
CA SER A 160 12.24 -15.31 12.00
C SER A 160 12.70 -16.46 12.88
N ASN A 161 12.14 -17.66 12.70
CA ASN A 161 12.58 -18.86 13.41
C ASN A 161 13.96 -19.33 12.93
N PHE A 162 14.19 -19.29 11.62
CA PHE A 162 15.50 -19.63 11.05
C PHE A 162 16.59 -18.69 11.56
N GLU A 163 16.33 -17.39 11.58
CA GLU A 163 17.27 -16.39 12.08
C GLU A 163 17.56 -16.54 13.58
N ARG A 164 16.53 -16.79 14.40
CA ARG A 164 16.69 -17.07 15.84
C ARG A 164 17.57 -18.29 16.11
N LYS A 165 17.37 -19.36 15.35
CA LYS A 165 18.22 -20.57 15.42
C LYS A 165 19.68 -20.25 15.09
N LEU A 166 19.94 -19.46 14.04
CA LEU A 166 21.31 -19.04 13.69
C LEU A 166 21.98 -18.24 14.82
N LYS A 167 21.19 -17.48 15.59
CA LYS A 167 21.68 -16.67 16.73
C LYS A 167 21.74 -17.44 18.06
N GLY A 168 21.39 -18.72 18.07
CA GLY A 168 21.37 -19.53 19.30
C GLY A 168 20.32 -19.07 20.33
N ILE A 169 19.28 -18.35 19.90
CA ILE A 169 18.22 -17.87 20.79
C ILE A 169 17.13 -18.94 20.87
N ASP A 170 17.26 -19.85 21.82
CA ASP A 170 16.28 -20.91 22.10
C ASP A 170 15.36 -20.51 23.26
N ASN A 171 14.43 -19.60 22.98
CA ASN A 171 13.33 -19.27 23.88
C ASN A 171 12.01 -19.51 23.14
N LYS A 172 11.67 -20.78 22.88
CA LYS A 172 10.30 -21.14 22.51
C LYS A 172 9.55 -21.48 23.78
N THR A 173 8.78 -20.52 24.30
CA THR A 173 7.59 -20.92 25.05
C THR A 173 6.55 -21.38 24.03
N ASP A 174 5.99 -22.56 24.26
CA ASP A 174 5.12 -23.25 23.30
C ASP A 174 3.79 -22.52 23.01
N ASP A 175 3.52 -21.45 23.76
CA ASP A 175 2.36 -20.55 23.70
C ASP A 175 2.61 -19.22 22.94
N ASP A 176 3.77 -19.04 22.31
CA ASP A 176 4.09 -17.75 21.70
C ASP A 176 3.24 -17.46 20.46
N VAL A 177 2.26 -16.58 20.66
CA VAL A 177 1.43 -16.00 19.61
C VAL A 177 2.31 -15.14 18.70
N PHE A 178 2.36 -15.47 17.42
CA PHE A 178 3.17 -14.76 16.45
C PHE A 178 2.50 -13.46 16.03
N ARG A 179 3.19 -12.34 16.24
CA ARG A 179 2.71 -10.99 15.94
C ARG A 179 3.62 -10.33 14.93
N PHE A 180 3.04 -9.60 13.99
CA PHE A 180 3.79 -8.71 13.13
C PHE A 180 2.90 -7.56 12.65
N VAL A 181 3.52 -6.44 12.30
CA VAL A 181 2.84 -5.27 11.75
C VAL A 181 2.75 -5.44 10.24
N ALA A 182 1.54 -5.33 9.70
CA ALA A 182 1.30 -5.28 8.27
C ALA A 182 0.27 -4.20 7.96
N ASP A 183 0.53 -3.44 6.90
CA ASP A 183 -0.40 -2.47 6.35
C ASP A 183 -0.92 -2.97 5.00
N VAL A 184 -2.19 -2.69 4.72
CA VAL A 184 -2.81 -2.97 3.43
C VAL A 184 -3.12 -1.66 2.73
N CYS A 185 -2.74 -1.58 1.45
CA CYS A 185 -3.07 -0.45 0.60
C CYS A 185 -4.48 -0.61 0.04
N TYR A 186 -5.29 0.45 0.11
CA TYR A 186 -6.64 0.48 -0.44
C TYR A 186 -6.75 1.55 -1.50
N ASN A 187 -7.46 1.23 -2.59
CA ASN A 187 -7.87 2.19 -3.60
C ASN A 187 -9.01 3.06 -3.06
N MET A 188 -8.80 4.37 -3.01
CA MET A 188 -9.74 5.33 -2.44
C MET A 188 -10.62 6.04 -3.47
N ARG A 189 -10.40 5.84 -4.79
CA ARG A 189 -11.15 6.54 -5.86
C ARG A 189 -12.67 6.46 -5.72
N GLN A 190 -13.17 5.29 -5.32
CA GLN A 190 -14.60 5.02 -5.12
C GLN A 190 -15.02 5.05 -3.63
N ARG A 191 -14.13 5.52 -2.75
CA ARG A 191 -14.32 5.54 -1.29
C ARG A 191 -14.19 6.96 -0.73
N VAL A 192 -14.65 7.94 -1.50
CA VAL A 192 -14.72 9.37 -1.14
C VAL A 192 -16.19 9.82 -1.16
N PRO A 193 -16.54 10.95 -0.53
CA PRO A 193 -17.94 11.43 -0.50
C PRO A 193 -18.57 11.60 -1.89
N GLU A 194 -17.81 12.14 -2.83
CA GLU A 194 -18.24 12.39 -4.21
C GLU A 194 -17.20 11.75 -5.16
N PRO A 195 -17.34 10.44 -5.47
CA PRO A 195 -16.42 9.76 -6.36
C PRO A 195 -16.59 10.26 -7.79
N ALA A 196 -15.48 10.35 -8.53
CA ALA A 196 -15.55 10.62 -9.95
C ALA A 196 -16.03 9.38 -10.72
N GLU A 197 -16.75 9.62 -11.82
CA GLU A 197 -17.21 8.56 -12.72
C GLU A 197 -16.04 7.97 -13.52
N GLU A 198 -15.09 8.83 -13.95
CA GLU A 198 -13.93 8.40 -14.69
C GLU A 198 -12.81 7.85 -13.79
N ARG A 199 -11.91 7.07 -14.40
CA ARG A 199 -10.71 6.57 -13.73
C ARG A 199 -9.64 7.65 -13.72
N GLN A 200 -9.24 8.04 -12.52
CA GLN A 200 -8.35 9.19 -12.31
C GLN A 200 -6.89 8.78 -12.25
N VAL A 201 -6.01 9.64 -12.77
CA VAL A 201 -4.56 9.59 -12.57
C VAL A 201 -4.19 10.49 -11.39
N GLY A 202 -3.43 9.95 -10.44
CA GLY A 202 -3.03 10.58 -9.19
C GLY A 202 -2.66 9.57 -8.09
N LEU A 203 -2.35 10.08 -6.90
CA LEU A 203 -2.15 9.27 -5.70
C LEU A 203 -3.47 9.16 -4.94
N TYR A 204 -4.24 8.10 -5.19
CA TYR A 204 -5.54 7.85 -4.56
C TYR A 204 -5.52 6.56 -3.74
N VAL A 205 -4.39 6.24 -3.12
CA VAL A 205 -4.27 5.11 -2.18
C VAL A 205 -4.17 5.59 -0.74
N SER A 206 -4.68 4.77 0.17
CA SER A 206 -4.42 4.91 1.60
C SER A 206 -3.91 3.59 2.17
N ASN A 207 -3.07 3.67 3.19
CA ASN A 207 -2.52 2.51 3.89
C ASN A 207 -3.21 2.37 5.24
N PHE A 208 -3.66 1.17 5.55
CA PHE A 208 -4.31 0.90 6.82
C PHE A 208 -3.68 -0.32 7.52
N PRO A 209 -3.34 -0.22 8.82
CA PRO A 209 -2.75 -1.32 9.56
C PRO A 209 -3.76 -2.43 9.84
N LEU A 210 -3.33 -3.67 9.68
CA LEU A 210 -4.01 -4.86 10.20
C LEU A 210 -3.71 -4.99 11.70
N VAL A 211 -4.32 -4.11 12.50
CA VAL A 211 -4.02 -3.94 13.94
C VAL A 211 -4.05 -5.27 14.71
N TRP A 212 -4.99 -6.16 14.40
CA TRP A 212 -5.16 -7.45 15.07
C TRP A 212 -3.92 -8.36 14.94
N LEU A 213 -3.15 -8.26 13.85
CA LEU A 213 -1.90 -9.01 13.69
C LEU A 213 -0.81 -8.55 14.67
N ALA A 214 -0.82 -7.27 15.04
CA ALA A 214 0.13 -6.70 15.97
C ALA A 214 -0.32 -6.83 17.44
N THR A 215 -1.63 -6.83 17.72
CA THR A 215 -2.17 -6.89 19.09
C THR A 215 -2.50 -8.32 19.52
N GLU A 216 -3.36 -8.99 18.77
CA GLU A 216 -3.80 -10.35 19.08
C GLU A 216 -2.72 -11.33 18.63
N GLY A 217 -2.33 -11.26 17.35
CA GLY A 217 -1.42 -12.18 16.68
C GLY A 217 -2.05 -13.53 16.35
N VAL A 218 -1.24 -14.49 15.91
CA VAL A 218 -1.71 -15.82 15.49
C VAL A 218 -0.93 -16.94 16.18
N ASN A 219 -1.66 -17.90 16.73
CA ASN A 219 -1.07 -19.16 17.16
C ASN A 219 -0.79 -20.04 15.94
N MET A 220 0.48 -20.11 15.54
CA MET A 220 0.93 -20.80 14.34
C MET A 220 0.82 -22.33 14.40
N LYS A 221 0.47 -22.90 15.56
CA LYS A 221 0.28 -24.36 15.75
C LYS A 221 -1.17 -24.78 15.63
N SER A 222 -2.10 -23.94 16.08
CA SER A 222 -3.53 -24.31 16.17
C SER A 222 -4.39 -23.71 15.06
N VAL A 223 -4.04 -22.52 14.55
CA VAL A 223 -4.84 -21.83 13.54
C VAL A 223 -4.56 -22.42 12.15
N LYS A 224 -5.62 -22.84 11.44
CA LYS A 224 -5.50 -23.36 10.08
C LYS A 224 -5.39 -22.22 9.06
N PHE A 225 -4.70 -22.49 7.96
CA PHE A 225 -4.45 -21.54 6.88
C PHE A 225 -5.74 -20.87 6.37
N TRP A 226 -6.76 -21.65 6.00
CA TRP A 226 -7.99 -21.12 5.41
C TRP A 226 -8.91 -20.43 6.43
N ASP A 227 -8.85 -20.83 7.71
CA ASP A 227 -9.56 -20.12 8.77
C ASP A 227 -8.96 -18.72 8.95
N LEU A 228 -7.63 -18.62 8.93
CA LEU A 228 -6.92 -17.35 8.99
C LEU A 228 -7.18 -16.49 7.76
N ALA A 229 -7.26 -17.09 6.57
CA ALA A 229 -7.61 -16.38 5.34
C ALA A 229 -9.03 -15.79 5.40
N ARG A 230 -9.99 -16.54 5.94
CA ARG A 230 -11.37 -16.07 6.17
C ARG A 230 -11.41 -14.92 7.16
N THR A 231 -10.74 -15.06 8.31
CA THR A 231 -10.62 -13.97 9.30
C THR A 231 -9.99 -12.73 8.67
N SER A 232 -8.93 -12.90 7.89
CA SER A 232 -8.25 -11.79 7.20
C SER A 232 -9.17 -11.06 6.23
N LYS A 233 -9.93 -11.81 5.42
CA LYS A 233 -10.96 -11.24 4.53
C LYS A 233 -11.99 -10.43 5.33
N ILE A 234 -12.56 -11.01 6.38
CA ILE A 234 -13.58 -10.33 7.22
C ILE A 234 -13.02 -9.04 7.82
N GLN A 235 -11.78 -9.08 8.33
CA GLN A 235 -11.12 -7.91 8.90
C GLN A 235 -10.87 -6.82 7.85
N MET A 236 -10.53 -7.20 6.62
CA MET A 236 -10.37 -6.25 5.51
C MET A 236 -11.73 -5.65 5.08
N GLU A 237 -12.76 -6.48 4.89
CA GLU A 237 -14.11 -6.05 4.50
C GLU A 237 -14.76 -5.14 5.57
N ALA A 238 -14.58 -5.46 6.85
CA ALA A 238 -15.06 -4.62 7.95
C ALA A 238 -14.48 -3.20 7.92
N ARG A 239 -13.32 -3.01 7.29
CA ARG A 239 -12.65 -1.71 7.12
C ARG A 239 -13.08 -1.00 5.85
N GLU A 240 -13.44 -1.71 4.78
CA GLU A 240 -13.96 -1.08 3.57
C GLU A 240 -15.21 -0.24 3.86
N ASN A 241 -15.99 -0.63 4.86
CA ASN A 241 -17.17 0.09 5.33
C ASN A 241 -16.85 1.31 6.22
N LYS A 242 -15.57 1.68 6.38
CA LYS A 242 -15.11 2.77 7.25
C LYS A 242 -14.21 3.77 6.52
N PRO A 243 -14.70 4.40 5.44
CA PRO A 243 -13.87 5.22 4.55
C PRO A 243 -13.25 6.43 5.28
N LEU A 244 -13.91 6.98 6.30
CA LEU A 244 -13.35 8.07 7.12
C LEU A 244 -12.11 7.63 7.90
N GLU A 245 -12.10 6.43 8.50
CA GLU A 245 -10.92 5.90 9.20
C GLU A 245 -9.75 5.72 8.21
N MET A 246 -10.06 5.31 6.97
CA MET A 246 -9.08 5.14 5.90
C MET A 246 -8.52 6.47 5.37
N ALA A 247 -9.26 7.57 5.52
CA ALA A 247 -8.79 8.91 5.13
C ALA A 247 -7.88 9.57 6.18
N MET A 248 -7.91 9.09 7.44
CA MET A 248 -7.13 9.66 8.55
C MET A 248 -5.64 9.83 8.25
N PRO A 249 -4.92 8.85 7.64
CA PRO A 249 -3.53 8.99 7.19
C PRO A 249 -3.25 10.30 6.43
N SER A 250 -4.10 10.68 5.48
CA SER A 250 -3.95 11.89 4.67
C SER A 250 -4.04 13.17 5.51
N PHE A 251 -4.84 13.18 6.58
CA PHE A 251 -4.93 14.30 7.52
C PHE A 251 -3.70 14.42 8.45
N PHE A 252 -2.92 13.35 8.70
CA PHE A 252 -1.69 13.44 9.50
C PHE A 252 -0.60 14.27 8.84
N ILE A 253 -0.50 14.14 7.51
CA ILE A 253 0.56 14.75 6.71
C ILE A 253 0.44 16.28 6.77
N GLU A 254 -0.79 16.82 6.70
CA GLU A 254 -1.06 18.27 6.82
C GLU A 254 -0.51 18.89 8.12
N LYS A 255 -0.67 18.21 9.27
CA LYS A 255 -0.23 18.77 10.56
C LYS A 255 1.28 18.96 10.61
N LYS A 256 2.08 18.05 10.03
CA LYS A 256 3.55 18.15 10.04
C LYS A 256 4.07 19.23 9.10
N PHE A 257 3.42 19.45 7.94
CA PHE A 257 3.81 20.51 7.01
C PHE A 257 3.36 21.90 7.47
N SER A 258 2.14 22.02 8.03
CA SER A 258 1.64 23.29 8.58
C SER A 258 2.42 23.78 9.81
N THR A 259 2.95 22.87 10.65
CA THR A 259 3.84 23.27 11.76
C THR A 259 5.21 23.80 11.31
N LYS A 260 5.67 23.51 10.10
CA LYS A 260 6.91 24.12 9.56
C LYS A 260 6.66 25.50 8.94
N HIS A 261 5.46 25.80 8.44
CA HIS A 261 5.15 27.10 7.84
C HIS A 261 4.71 28.18 8.83
N ASN A 262 4.52 27.87 10.12
CA ASN A 262 4.29 28.88 11.15
C ASN A 262 5.58 29.39 11.83
N VAL A 263 6.77 29.00 11.34
CA VAL A 263 8.05 29.56 11.81
C VAL A 263 8.55 30.68 10.88
N ASP A 264 8.03 30.81 9.66
CA ASP A 264 8.48 31.80 8.68
C ASP A 264 7.53 33.00 8.49
N LYS A 265 6.60 33.24 9.44
CA LYS A 265 5.81 34.49 9.50
C LYS A 265 6.24 35.43 10.63
N ALA A 266 7.53 35.41 10.95
CA ALA A 266 8.17 36.40 11.80
C ALA A 266 9.58 36.70 11.29
N SER A 267 9.68 37.38 10.15
CA SER A 267 10.71 38.41 9.84
C SER A 267 10.75 38.70 8.34
N TRP A 268 10.70 40.01 8.04
CA TRP A 268 10.70 40.71 6.75
C TRP A 268 9.34 40.80 6.05
#